data_AF-A0A538DHF3-F1
#
_entry.id   AF-A0A538DHF3-F1
#
_cell.length_a   1.000
_cell.length_b   1.000
_cell.length_c   1.000
_cell.angle_alpha   90.00
_cell.angle_beta   90.00
_cell.angle_gamma   90.00
#
_symmetry.space_group_name_H-M   'P 1'
#
loop_
_entity.id
_entity.type
_entity.pdbx_description
1 polymer ?
#
loop_
_entity_poly.entity_id
_entity_poly.type
_entity_poly.pdbx_seq_one_letter_code
_entity_poly.pdbx_strand_id
1 'polypeptide(L)'
;MAKAEERMDLVPRWVALLLTAIVAGLVVWTLYLTYALPARHVTDHWRIAWAGFDLGLALALATTALGVAREAQWVDATAAVSATLLVTDAWFDIVLADPGGERVEAIVLAAIGEIPLALFCVWIVLNAERAIGSLKDSQRRRP
;
A
#
# COMPACT_ATOMS: atom_id res chain seq x y z
N MET A 1 -5.61 -8.21 26.62
CA MET A 1 -4.13 -8.23 26.78
C MET A 1 -3.58 -9.62 26.45
N ALA A 2 -3.98 -10.70 27.13
CA ALA A 2 -3.50 -12.07 26.86
C ALA A 2 -3.56 -12.56 25.39
N LYS A 3 -4.58 -12.18 24.61
CA LYS A 3 -4.72 -12.61 23.19
C LYS A 3 -3.88 -11.80 22.19
N ALA A 4 -3.45 -10.59 22.59
CA ALA A 4 -2.50 -9.80 21.82
C ALA A 4 -1.08 -10.33 22.03
N GLU A 5 -0.75 -10.79 23.25
CA GLU A 5 0.46 -11.58 23.52
C GLU A 5 0.44 -12.90 22.73
N GLU A 6 -0.67 -13.66 22.75
CA GLU A 6 -0.78 -14.93 22.01
C GLU A 6 -0.63 -14.76 20.48
N ARG A 7 -1.05 -13.61 19.91
CA ARG A 7 -0.84 -13.28 18.49
C ARG A 7 0.59 -12.79 18.19
N MET A 8 1.23 -12.12 19.15
CA MET A 8 2.63 -11.72 19.10
C MET A 8 3.58 -12.93 19.26
N ASP A 9 3.12 -13.99 19.94
CA ASP A 9 3.84 -15.26 20.07
C ASP A 9 3.85 -16.05 18.75
N LEU A 10 2.93 -15.77 17.81
CA LEU A 10 2.90 -16.39 16.47
C LEU A 10 4.00 -15.86 15.55
N VAL A 11 4.50 -14.64 15.78
CA VAL A 11 5.55 -14.02 14.96
C VAL A 11 6.84 -13.97 15.79
N PRO A 12 7.83 -14.81 15.49
CA PRO A 12 9.06 -14.87 16.27
C PRO A 12 9.75 -13.50 16.36
N ARG A 13 10.33 -13.18 17.53
CA ARG A 13 11.06 -11.91 17.73
C ARG A 13 12.19 -11.66 16.72
N TRP A 14 12.78 -12.72 16.16
CA TRP A 14 13.80 -12.60 15.12
C TRP A 14 13.25 -11.95 13.83
N VAL A 15 11.95 -12.07 13.54
CA VAL A 15 11.31 -11.43 12.39
C VAL A 15 11.35 -9.91 12.56
N ALA A 16 11.04 -9.41 13.77
CA ALA A 16 11.13 -7.97 14.06
C ALA A 16 12.58 -7.45 13.94
N LEU A 17 13.55 -8.22 14.43
CA LEU A 17 14.98 -7.90 14.27
C LEU A 17 15.40 -7.88 12.81
N LEU A 18 14.97 -8.87 12.02
CA LEU A 18 15.25 -8.95 10.59
C LEU A 18 14.66 -7.75 9.84
N LEU A 19 13.37 -7.44 10.08
CA LEU A 19 12.72 -6.28 9.45
C LEU A 19 13.43 -4.97 9.83
N THR A 20 13.83 -4.82 11.09
CA THR A 20 14.60 -3.64 11.54
C THR A 20 15.95 -3.54 10.83
N ALA A 21 16.66 -4.66 10.69
CA ALA A 21 17.93 -4.71 9.96
C ALA A 21 17.75 -4.38 8.47
N ILE A 22 16.68 -4.88 7.84
CA ILE A 22 16.35 -4.55 6.44
C ILE A 22 16.05 -3.06 6.30
N VAL A 23 15.26 -2.47 7.20
CA VAL A 23 14.98 -1.02 7.19
C VAL A 23 16.26 -0.22 7.32
N ALA A 24 17.16 -0.58 8.25
CA ALA A 24 18.45 0.11 8.40
C ALA A 24 19.29 0.00 7.12
N GLY A 25 19.37 -1.19 6.52
CA GLY A 25 20.06 -1.41 5.25
C GLY A 25 19.46 -0.60 4.10
N LEU A 26 18.13 -0.54 4.00
CA LEU A 26 17.42 0.26 3.00
C LEU A 26 17.71 1.75 3.17
N VAL A 27 17.70 2.29 4.39
CA VAL A 27 18.04 3.70 4.65
C VAL A 27 19.46 4.01 4.17
N VAL A 28 20.43 3.16 4.53
CA VAL A 28 21.82 3.34 4.09
C VAL A 28 21.94 3.27 2.57
N TRP A 29 21.29 2.29 1.95
CA TRP A 29 21.31 2.10 0.50
C TRP A 29 20.65 3.27 -0.25
N THR A 30 19.50 3.74 0.21
CA THR A 30 18.79 4.90 -0.37
C THR A 30 19.66 6.15 -0.31
N LEU A 31 20.30 6.43 0.83
CA LEU A 31 21.21 7.57 0.96
C LEU A 31 22.38 7.46 -0.02
N TYR A 32 22.99 6.28 -0.12
CA TYR A 32 24.06 6.03 -1.09
C TYR A 32 23.58 6.29 -2.53
N LEU A 33 22.40 5.77 -2.92
CA LEU A 33 21.84 5.97 -4.26
C LEU A 33 21.57 7.45 -4.57
N THR A 34 21.13 8.25 -3.60
CA THR A 34 20.91 9.69 -3.79
C THR A 34 22.16 10.44 -4.24
N TYR A 35 23.35 9.99 -3.81
CA TYR A 35 24.63 10.61 -4.21
C TYR A 35 25.30 9.92 -5.40
N ALA A 36 25.11 8.60 -5.55
CA ALA A 36 25.80 7.80 -6.56
C ALA A 36 25.10 7.80 -7.93
N LEU A 37 23.79 7.99 -7.98
CA LEU A 37 23.04 7.96 -9.24
C LEU A 37 23.21 9.27 -10.04
N PRO A 38 23.24 9.18 -11.39
CA PRO A 38 23.25 10.36 -12.23
C PRO A 38 21.93 11.14 -12.09
N ALA A 39 22.03 12.47 -12.12
CA ALA A 39 20.86 13.36 -12.01
C ALA A 39 19.85 13.19 -13.16
N ARG A 40 20.27 12.62 -14.29
CA ARG A 40 19.41 12.33 -15.44
C ARG A 40 19.66 10.91 -15.93
N HIS A 41 18.59 10.12 -16.01
CA HIS A 41 18.59 8.78 -16.56
C HIS A 41 17.44 8.65 -17.58
N VAL A 42 17.73 8.09 -18.75
CA VAL A 42 16.73 7.79 -19.78
C VAL A 42 16.65 6.28 -19.91
N THR A 43 15.44 5.73 -19.91
CA THR A 43 15.21 4.29 -19.89
C THR A 43 14.41 3.86 -21.12
N ASP A 44 14.90 2.83 -21.82
CA ASP A 44 14.27 2.34 -23.06
C ASP A 44 12.86 1.75 -22.84
N HIS A 45 12.61 1.18 -21.67
CA HIS A 45 11.38 0.45 -21.34
C HIS A 45 10.38 1.27 -20.52
N TRP A 46 10.43 2.60 -20.58
CA TRP A 46 9.56 3.50 -19.80
C TRP A 46 8.06 3.15 -19.90
N ARG A 47 7.56 2.93 -21.12
CA ARG A 47 6.16 2.59 -21.37
C ARG A 47 5.74 1.26 -20.74
N ILE A 48 6.65 0.29 -20.70
CA ILE A 48 6.37 -1.03 -20.13
C ILE A 48 6.32 -0.95 -18.60
N ALA A 49 7.21 -0.15 -18.00
CA ALA A 49 7.23 0.07 -16.56
C ALA A 49 5.89 0.65 -16.06
N TRP A 50 5.43 1.73 -16.71
CA TRP A 50 4.15 2.37 -16.37
C TRP A 50 2.94 1.48 -16.65
N ALA A 51 2.83 0.92 -17.86
CA ALA A 51 1.72 0.04 -18.18
C ALA A 51 1.65 -1.19 -17.26
N GLY A 52 2.80 -1.72 -16.83
CA GLY A 52 2.88 -2.82 -15.86
C GLY A 52 2.41 -2.41 -14.46
N PHE A 53 2.78 -1.21 -14.01
CA PHE A 53 2.32 -0.65 -12.74
C PHE A 53 0.80 -0.42 -12.74
N ASP A 54 0.28 0.24 -13.78
CA ASP A 54 -1.16 0.50 -13.95
C ASP A 54 -1.97 -0.79 -13.98
N LEU A 55 -1.48 -1.80 -14.70
CA LEU A 55 -2.10 -3.11 -14.72
C LEU A 55 -2.13 -3.75 -13.32
N GLY A 56 -1.03 -3.65 -12.57
CA GLY A 56 -0.96 -4.12 -11.18
C GLY A 56 -1.95 -3.40 -10.27
N LEU A 57 -2.03 -2.07 -10.36
CA LEU A 57 -2.97 -1.24 -9.62
C LEU A 57 -4.42 -1.60 -9.98
N ALA A 58 -4.74 -1.71 -11.27
CA ALA A 58 -6.07 -2.09 -11.75
C ALA A 58 -6.47 -3.48 -11.25
N LEU A 59 -5.56 -4.46 -11.27
CA LEU A 59 -5.80 -5.79 -10.74
C LEU A 59 -6.01 -5.76 -9.21
N ALA A 60 -5.24 -4.98 -8.46
CA ALA A 60 -5.43 -4.83 -7.02
C ALA A 60 -6.80 -4.21 -6.69
N LEU A 61 -7.22 -3.18 -7.41
CA LEU A 61 -8.54 -2.57 -7.25
C LEU A 61 -9.68 -3.52 -7.66
N ALA A 62 -9.53 -4.22 -8.78
CA ALA A 62 -10.51 -5.20 -9.24
C ALA A 62 -10.65 -6.36 -8.24
N THR A 63 -9.53 -6.88 -7.71
CA THR A 63 -9.58 -7.91 -6.66
C THR A 63 -10.23 -7.37 -5.40
N THR A 64 -9.89 -6.17 -4.93
CA THR A 64 -10.58 -5.52 -3.80
C THR A 64 -12.09 -5.40 -4.03
N ALA A 65 -12.52 -4.95 -5.19
CA ALA A 65 -13.94 -4.85 -5.54
C ALA A 65 -14.64 -6.23 -5.54
N LEU A 66 -13.98 -7.26 -6.07
CA LEU A 66 -14.48 -8.64 -6.01
C LEU A 66 -14.53 -9.18 -4.57
N GLY A 67 -13.59 -8.79 -3.72
CA GLY A 67 -13.54 -9.15 -2.31
C GLY A 67 -14.71 -8.54 -1.54
N VAL A 68 -14.99 -7.26 -1.79
CA VAL A 68 -16.17 -6.57 -1.23
C VAL A 68 -17.46 -7.24 -1.71
N ALA A 69 -17.59 -7.50 -3.03
CA ALA A 69 -18.79 -8.11 -3.60
C ALA A 69 -19.05 -9.56 -3.12
N ARG A 70 -18.00 -10.27 -2.69
CA ARG A 70 -18.08 -11.64 -2.19
C ARG A 70 -17.99 -11.75 -0.67
N GLU A 71 -17.93 -10.63 0.04
CA GLU A 71 -17.69 -10.59 1.50
C GLU A 71 -16.47 -11.43 1.91
N ALA A 72 -15.42 -11.39 1.09
CA ALA A 72 -14.28 -12.29 1.23
C ALA A 72 -13.34 -11.87 2.36
N GLN A 73 -12.79 -12.86 3.07
CA GLN A 73 -11.88 -12.62 4.21
C GLN A 73 -10.55 -11.94 3.83
N TRP A 74 -10.17 -11.97 2.55
CA TRP A 74 -8.91 -11.39 2.05
C TRP A 74 -9.05 -9.93 1.59
N VAL A 75 -10.25 -9.33 1.70
CA VAL A 75 -10.53 -7.97 1.23
C VAL A 75 -9.70 -6.92 1.94
N ASP A 76 -9.34 -7.16 3.20
CA ASP A 76 -8.47 -6.29 4.00
C ASP A 76 -7.06 -6.23 3.39
N ALA A 77 -6.48 -7.37 3.04
CA ALA A 77 -5.16 -7.45 2.42
C ALA A 77 -5.15 -6.77 1.05
N THR A 78 -6.13 -7.05 0.18
CA THR A 78 -6.16 -6.45 -1.16
C THR A 78 -6.43 -4.96 -1.11
N ALA A 79 -7.29 -4.49 -0.20
CA ALA A 79 -7.54 -3.05 -0.03
C ALA A 79 -6.30 -2.31 0.50
N ALA A 80 -5.53 -2.91 1.41
CA ALA A 80 -4.25 -2.36 1.86
C ALA A 80 -3.23 -2.24 0.71
N VAL A 81 -3.17 -3.25 -0.17
CA VAL A 81 -2.33 -3.21 -1.38
C VAL A 81 -2.80 -2.10 -2.32
N SER A 82 -4.10 -2.01 -2.62
CA SER A 82 -4.66 -0.93 -3.46
C SER A 82 -4.34 0.46 -2.92
N ALA A 83 -4.51 0.68 -1.61
CA ALA A 83 -4.18 1.96 -0.99
C ALA A 83 -2.69 2.31 -1.13
N THR A 84 -1.81 1.33 -0.92
CA THR A 84 -0.35 1.51 -1.07
C THR A 84 0.03 1.85 -2.50
N LEU A 85 -0.55 1.15 -3.48
CA LEU A 85 -0.29 1.40 -4.90
C LEU A 85 -0.79 2.79 -5.32
N LEU A 86 -1.98 3.22 -4.89
CA LEU A 86 -2.50 4.56 -5.20
C LEU A 86 -1.64 5.69 -4.63
N VAL A 87 -1.12 5.54 -3.40
CA VAL A 87 -0.20 6.53 -2.83
C VAL A 87 1.13 6.54 -3.59
N THR A 88 1.58 5.38 -4.04
CA THR A 88 2.80 5.25 -4.84
C THR A 88 2.64 5.89 -6.22
N ASP A 89 1.48 5.71 -6.85
CA ASP A 89 1.07 6.32 -8.12
C ASP A 89 1.14 7.85 -8.04
N ALA A 90 0.42 8.42 -7.07
CA ALA A 90 0.42 9.85 -6.78
C ALA A 90 1.81 10.45 -6.56
N TRP A 91 2.65 9.72 -5.82
CA TRP A 91 4.03 10.13 -5.60
C TRP A 91 4.82 10.16 -6.92
N PHE A 92 4.71 9.12 -7.74
CA PHE A 92 5.44 9.03 -9.00
C PHE A 92 4.97 10.09 -10.01
N ASP A 93 3.67 10.29 -10.17
CA ASP A 93 3.12 11.30 -11.08
C ASP A 93 3.61 12.70 -10.72
N ILE A 94 3.58 13.07 -9.44
CA ILE A 94 4.05 14.39 -9.00
C ILE A 94 5.56 14.56 -9.18
N VAL A 95 6.36 13.53 -8.84
CA VAL A 95 7.83 13.60 -8.87
C VAL A 95 8.37 13.55 -10.30
N LEU A 96 7.70 12.82 -11.20
CA LEU A 96 8.14 12.60 -12.57
C LEU A 96 7.55 13.59 -13.57
N ALA A 97 6.53 14.37 -13.19
CA ALA A 97 5.96 15.41 -14.03
C ALA A 97 6.93 16.56 -14.35
N ASP A 98 6.89 17.01 -15.60
CA ASP A 98 7.63 18.18 -16.05
C ASP A 98 7.15 19.45 -15.31
N PRO A 99 8.05 20.43 -15.06
CA PRO A 99 7.68 21.66 -14.39
C PRO A 99 6.59 22.44 -15.16
N GLY A 100 5.59 22.96 -14.43
CA GLY A 100 4.53 23.80 -15.00
C GLY A 100 3.17 23.10 -14.97
N GLY A 101 2.49 23.05 -16.13
CA GLY A 101 1.12 22.57 -16.24
C GLY A 101 0.95 21.09 -15.86
N GLU A 102 1.83 20.22 -16.34
CA GLU A 102 1.78 18.77 -16.06
C GLU A 102 1.88 18.48 -14.56
N ARG A 103 2.77 19.16 -13.84
CA ARG A 103 2.87 19.01 -12.38
C ARG A 103 1.63 19.49 -11.65
N VAL A 104 0.99 20.58 -12.11
CA VAL A 104 -0.28 21.03 -11.52
C VAL A 104 -1.38 20.01 -11.76
N GLU A 105 -1.45 19.44 -12.97
CA GLU A 105 -2.39 18.37 -13.30
C GLU A 105 -2.17 17.13 -12.42
N ALA A 106 -0.93 16.65 -12.29
CA ALA A 106 -0.58 15.53 -11.42
C ALA A 106 -0.97 15.79 -9.96
N ILE A 107 -0.70 16.98 -9.42
CA ILE A 107 -1.10 17.34 -8.05
C ILE A 107 -2.63 17.34 -7.89
N VAL A 108 -3.36 17.86 -8.89
CA VAL A 108 -4.82 17.90 -8.86
C VAL A 108 -5.39 16.50 -8.90
N LEU A 109 -4.93 15.65 -9.83
CA LEU A 109 -5.34 14.25 -9.94
C LEU A 109 -5.06 13.45 -8.67
N ALA A 110 -3.87 13.61 -8.10
CA ALA A 110 -3.52 13.01 -6.82
C ALA A 110 -4.49 13.46 -5.70
N ALA A 111 -4.76 14.76 -5.59
CA ALA A 111 -5.57 15.32 -4.53
C ALA A 111 -7.06 14.92 -4.60
N ILE A 112 -7.61 14.78 -5.80
CA ILE A 112 -9.06 14.51 -5.99
C ILE A 112 -9.38 13.08 -6.41
N GLY A 113 -8.41 12.34 -6.93
CA GLY A 113 -8.55 10.98 -7.46
C GLY A 113 -7.83 9.96 -6.59
N GLU A 114 -6.52 9.89 -6.71
CA GLU A 114 -5.72 8.81 -6.11
C GLU A 114 -5.77 8.81 -4.57
N ILE A 115 -5.52 9.96 -3.93
CA ILE A 115 -5.49 10.04 -2.46
C ILE A 115 -6.88 9.77 -1.86
N PRO A 116 -7.98 10.36 -2.35
CA PRO A 116 -9.31 10.00 -1.87
C PRO A 116 -9.64 8.52 -2.05
N LEU A 117 -9.25 7.92 -3.19
CA LEU A 117 -9.48 6.49 -3.42
C LEU A 117 -8.61 5.62 -2.49
N ALA A 118 -7.37 6.03 -2.21
CA ALA A 118 -6.50 5.35 -1.26
C ALA A 118 -7.09 5.38 0.15
N LEU A 119 -7.60 6.54 0.58
CA LEU A 119 -8.30 6.69 1.86
C LEU A 119 -9.57 5.83 1.92
N PHE A 120 -10.30 5.72 0.81
CA PHE A 120 -11.45 4.82 0.70
C PHE A 120 -11.03 3.35 0.85
N CYS A 121 -9.93 2.92 0.24
CA CYS A 121 -9.38 1.58 0.44
C CYS A 121 -8.95 1.35 1.90
N VAL A 122 -8.31 2.33 2.55
CA VAL A 122 -7.99 2.25 3.99
C VAL A 122 -9.26 2.13 4.83
N TRP A 123 -10.31 2.88 4.48
CA TRP A 123 -11.61 2.73 5.14
C TRP A 123 -12.16 1.31 5.00
N ILE A 124 -12.05 0.66 3.84
CA ILE A 124 -12.45 -0.76 3.66
C ILE A 124 -11.68 -1.66 4.64
N VAL A 125 -10.35 -1.52 4.74
CA VAL A 125 -9.51 -2.30 5.67
C VAL A 125 -10.03 -2.18 7.10
N LEU A 126 -10.21 -0.95 7.57
CA LEU A 126 -10.63 -0.68 8.96
C LEU A 126 -12.02 -1.23 9.27
N ASN A 127 -12.94 -1.25 8.30
CA ASN A 127 -14.28 -1.79 8.50
C ASN A 127 -14.32 -3.32 8.41
N ALA A 128 -13.51 -3.94 7.54
CA ALA A 128 -13.35 -5.38 7.48
C ALA A 128 -12.80 -5.94 8.81
N GLU A 129 -11.78 -5.29 9.38
CA GLU A 129 -11.23 -5.66 10.68
C GLU A 129 -12.26 -5.54 11.82
N ARG A 130 -13.06 -4.47 11.83
CA ARG A 130 -14.13 -4.27 12.82
C ARG A 130 -15.19 -5.37 12.75
N ALA A 131 -15.60 -5.77 11.54
CA ALA A 131 -16.58 -6.84 11.35
C ALA A 131 -16.06 -8.17 11.90
N ILE A 132 -14.80 -8.52 11.62
CA ILE A 132 -14.16 -9.74 12.14
C ILE A 132 -13.99 -9.67 13.67
N GLY A 133 -13.64 -8.50 14.20
CA GLY A 133 -13.52 -8.27 15.64
C GLY A 133 -14.84 -8.51 16.39
N SER A 134 -15.95 -7.97 15.86
CA SER A 134 -17.30 -8.15 16.42
C SER A 134 -17.74 -9.63 16.45
N LEU A 135 -17.49 -10.38 15.38
CA LEU A 135 -17.80 -11.81 15.32
C LEU A 135 -17.00 -12.61 16.36
N LYS A 136 -15.71 -12.31 16.52
CA LYS A 136 -14.86 -12.97 17.53
C LYS A 136 -15.33 -12.68 18.96
N ASP A 137 -15.76 -11.46 19.24
CA ASP A 137 -16.30 -11.08 20.55
C ASP A 137 -17.65 -11.74 20.85
N SER A 138 -18.53 -11.87 19.85
CA SER A 138 -19.81 -12.57 20.02
C SER A 138 -19.64 -14.07 20.28
N GLN A 139 -18.71 -14.74 19.58
CA GLN A 139 -18.39 -16.16 19.80
C GLN A 139 -17.79 -16.40 21.19
N ARG A 140 -16.98 -15.46 21.69
CA ARG A 140 -16.36 -15.55 23.03
C ARG A 140 -17.35 -15.35 24.17
N ARG A 141 -18.53 -14.77 23.91
CA ARG A 141 -19.60 -14.54 24.89
C ARG A 141 -20.68 -15.62 24.90
N ARG A 142 -20.62 -16.61 24.00
CA ARG A 142 -21.53 -17.77 24.08
C ARG A 142 -21.06 -18.70 25.22
N PRO A 143 -21.94 -19.02 26.19
CA PRO A 143 -21.61 -19.83 27.36
C PRO A 143 -21.34 -21.29 27.02
#